data_AF-A0A1G8YDS1-F1
#
_entry.id   AF-A0A1G8YDS1-F1
#
_cell.length_a   1.000
_cell.length_b   1.000
_cell.length_c   1.000
_cell.angle_alpha   90.00
_cell.angle_beta   90.00
_cell.angle_gamma   90.00
#
_symmetry.space_group_name_H-M   'P 1'
#
loop_
_entity.id
_entity.type
_entity.pdbx_description
1 polymer ?
#
loop_
_entity_poly.entity_id
_entity_poly.type
_entity_poly.pdbx_seq_one_letter_code
_entity_poly.pdbx_strand_id
1 'polypeptide(L)'
;MKIFNSLLILFAVSVLTGCTQQKSIFELKSEMLNETTNLEQNILNLRKSVSENSPKKEISKLYKKTKLQYKKVEWAMECFLPEILDSESASSQADNQSIYFAQKDFSALDKMMSCQNISMDKNSLLQQIDNLLDNNRNTTAYLDSIDMGQTELSANE
;
A
#
# COMPACT_ATOMS: atom_id res chain seq x y z
N MET A 1 -37.74 -27.58 22.71
CA MET A 1 -36.29 -27.30 22.84
C MET A 1 -35.38 -28.05 21.83
N LYS A 2 -35.92 -28.67 20.75
CA LYS A 2 -35.10 -29.33 19.71
C LYS A 2 -34.82 -28.45 18.48
N ILE A 3 -35.73 -27.52 18.19
CA ILE A 3 -35.68 -26.63 17.01
C ILE A 3 -34.58 -25.56 17.16
N PHE A 4 -34.34 -25.10 18.39
CA PHE A 4 -33.32 -24.09 18.72
C PHE A 4 -31.88 -24.62 18.51
N ASN A 5 -31.62 -25.89 18.86
CA ASN A 5 -30.32 -26.52 18.58
C ASN A 5 -30.10 -26.74 17.07
N SER A 6 -31.15 -27.02 16.31
CA SER A 6 -31.05 -27.23 14.85
C SER A 6 -30.72 -25.95 14.10
N LEU A 7 -31.27 -24.80 14.53
CA LEU A 7 -30.97 -23.48 13.94
C LEU A 7 -29.56 -22.99 14.26
N LEU A 8 -29.04 -23.32 15.45
CA LEU A 8 -27.71 -22.93 15.89
C LEU A 8 -26.61 -23.69 15.13
N ILE A 9 -26.84 -24.97 14.81
CA ILE A 9 -25.94 -25.77 13.96
C ILE A 9 -25.93 -25.25 12.52
N LEU A 10 -27.10 -24.86 11.98
CA LEU A 10 -27.22 -24.34 10.63
C LEU A 10 -26.52 -22.98 10.50
N PHE A 11 -26.60 -22.12 11.52
CA PHE A 11 -25.85 -20.85 11.56
C PHE A 11 -24.33 -21.08 11.70
N ALA A 12 -23.90 -22.05 12.50
CA ALA A 12 -22.48 -22.38 12.67
C ALA A 12 -21.84 -22.90 11.37
N VAL A 13 -22.58 -23.68 10.56
CA VAL A 13 -22.09 -24.17 9.26
C VAL A 13 -21.97 -23.03 8.24
N SER A 14 -22.88 -22.05 8.25
CA SER A 14 -22.84 -20.89 7.34
C SER A 14 -21.65 -19.94 7.58
N VAL A 15 -21.15 -19.87 8.81
CA VAL A 15 -20.00 -19.01 9.17
C VAL A 15 -18.68 -19.65 8.76
N LEU A 16 -18.62 -20.99 8.69
CA LEU A 16 -17.41 -21.76 8.34
C LEU A 16 -17.24 -21.97 6.82
N THR A 17 -18.29 -21.77 6.02
CA THR A 17 -18.22 -21.82 4.55
C THR A 17 -18.02 -20.45 3.92
N GLY A 18 -17.59 -19.45 4.70
CA GLY A 18 -17.06 -18.20 4.18
C GLY A 18 -15.85 -18.48 3.28
N CYS A 19 -16.14 -18.76 2.02
CA CYS A 19 -15.19 -19.10 0.98
C CYS A 19 -14.19 -17.94 0.89
N THR A 20 -12.96 -18.18 1.36
CA THR A 20 -11.85 -17.26 1.12
C THR A 20 -11.56 -17.36 -0.38
N GLN A 21 -12.09 -16.43 -1.16
CA GLN A 21 -11.66 -16.26 -2.54
C GLN A 21 -10.17 -15.96 -2.50
N GLN A 22 -9.37 -16.96 -2.85
CA GLN A 22 -7.93 -16.79 -3.03
C GLN A 22 -7.77 -15.85 -4.22
N LYS A 23 -7.35 -14.61 -3.94
CA LYS A 23 -7.10 -13.61 -4.98
C LYS A 23 -6.01 -14.14 -5.88
N SER A 24 -6.21 -14.01 -7.18
CA SER A 24 -5.17 -14.27 -8.16
C SER A 24 -4.02 -13.27 -7.99
N ILE A 25 -2.81 -13.66 -8.40
CA ILE A 25 -1.66 -12.73 -8.43
C ILE A 25 -1.98 -11.48 -9.26
N PHE A 26 -2.80 -11.63 -10.32
CA PHE A 26 -3.26 -10.51 -11.12
C PHE A 26 -4.09 -9.51 -10.31
N GLU A 27 -5.03 -10.00 -9.50
CA GLU A 27 -5.84 -9.16 -8.63
C GLU A 27 -5.00 -8.50 -7.54
N LEU A 28 -3.99 -9.21 -6.99
CA LEU A 28 -3.06 -8.64 -6.02
C LEU A 28 -2.22 -7.49 -6.61
N LYS A 29 -1.61 -7.69 -7.80
CA LYS A 29 -0.89 -6.60 -8.50
C LYS A 29 -1.81 -5.42 -8.77
N SER A 30 -3.02 -5.67 -9.26
CA SER A 30 -4.00 -4.61 -9.54
C SER A 30 -4.40 -3.84 -8.28
N GLU A 31 -4.59 -4.52 -7.15
CA GLU A 31 -4.91 -3.89 -5.87
C GLU A 31 -3.73 -3.03 -5.38
N MET A 32 -2.50 -3.52 -5.50
CA MET A 32 -1.30 -2.76 -5.13
C MET A 32 -1.11 -1.51 -6.00
N LEU A 33 -1.37 -1.60 -7.31
CA LEU A 33 -1.36 -0.43 -8.20
C LEU A 33 -2.43 0.59 -7.79
N ASN A 34 -3.62 0.13 -7.39
CA ASN A 34 -4.67 1.01 -6.88
C ASN A 34 -4.26 1.68 -5.56
N GLU A 35 -3.68 0.94 -4.62
CA GLU A 35 -3.26 1.48 -3.32
C GLU A 35 -2.11 2.50 -3.46
N THR A 36 -1.17 2.29 -4.38
CA THR A 36 -0.10 3.26 -4.69
C THR A 36 -0.62 4.51 -5.41
N THR A 37 -1.61 4.36 -6.29
CA THR A 37 -2.31 5.51 -6.92
C THR A 37 -3.07 6.33 -5.87
N ASN A 38 -3.77 5.68 -4.94
CA ASN A 38 -4.46 6.34 -3.84
C ASN A 38 -3.47 7.06 -2.90
N LEU A 39 -2.29 6.49 -2.69
CA LEU A 39 -1.22 7.12 -1.94
C LEU A 39 -0.71 8.39 -2.64
N GLU A 40 -0.45 8.35 -3.95
CA GLU A 40 -0.06 9.53 -4.74
C GLU A 40 -1.07 10.67 -4.57
N GLN A 41 -2.37 10.38 -4.70
CA GLN A 41 -3.41 11.40 -4.54
C GLN A 41 -3.40 12.01 -3.12
N ASN A 42 -3.18 11.21 -2.08
CA ASN A 42 -3.07 11.72 -0.72
C ASN A 42 -1.81 12.60 -0.54
N ILE A 43 -0.68 12.20 -1.10
CA ILE A 43 0.57 12.96 -1.07
C ILE A 43 0.41 14.32 -1.78
N LEU A 44 -0.18 14.33 -2.98
CA LEU A 44 -0.44 15.56 -3.74
C LEU A 44 -1.36 16.52 -2.97
N ASN A 45 -2.40 16.00 -2.32
CA ASN A 45 -3.30 16.81 -1.48
C ASN A 45 -2.58 17.40 -0.26
N LEU A 46 -1.74 16.60 0.42
CA LEU A 46 -0.91 17.09 1.52
C LEU A 46 0.06 18.18 1.05
N ARG A 47 0.77 17.94 -0.06
CA ARG A 47 1.69 18.90 -0.68
C ARG A 47 0.99 20.23 -0.97
N LYS A 48 -0.17 20.17 -1.61
CA LYS A 48 -0.99 21.35 -1.93
C LYS A 48 -1.32 22.15 -0.67
N SER A 49 -1.85 21.48 0.35
CA SER A 49 -2.22 22.12 1.63
C SER A 49 -1.04 22.79 2.33
N VAL A 50 0.14 22.18 2.31
CA VAL A 50 1.38 22.78 2.82
C VAL A 50 1.79 23.99 1.96
N SER A 51 1.75 23.86 0.63
CA SER A 51 2.14 24.93 -0.29
C SER A 51 1.25 26.17 -0.18
N GLU A 52 -0.04 25.98 0.10
CA GLU A 52 -1.05 27.05 0.25
C GLU A 52 -1.09 27.62 1.68
N ASN A 53 -0.22 27.15 2.59
CA ASN A 53 -0.23 27.53 4.01
C ASN A 53 -1.59 27.29 4.69
N SER A 54 -2.27 26.19 4.36
CA SER A 54 -3.51 25.80 5.04
C SER A 54 -3.33 25.74 6.57
N PRO A 55 -4.41 25.83 7.35
CA PRO A 55 -4.33 25.71 8.80
C PRO A 55 -3.63 24.42 9.24
N LYS A 56 -2.80 24.49 10.30
CA LYS A 56 -2.06 23.33 10.87
C LYS A 56 -2.95 22.11 11.12
N LYS A 57 -4.21 22.33 11.54
CA LYS A 57 -5.20 21.27 11.76
C LYS A 57 -5.54 20.50 10.47
N GLU A 58 -5.65 21.20 9.35
CA GLU A 58 -5.93 20.62 8.04
C GLU A 58 -4.73 19.84 7.51
N ILE A 59 -3.53 20.44 7.56
CA ILE A 59 -2.28 19.77 7.20
C ILE A 59 -2.09 18.50 8.04
N SER A 60 -2.35 18.56 9.36
CA SER A 60 -2.27 17.39 10.24
C SER A 60 -3.28 16.29 9.88
N LYS A 61 -4.50 16.66 9.46
CA LYS A 61 -5.52 15.69 9.01
C LYS A 61 -5.07 14.98 7.73
N LEU A 62 -4.62 15.74 6.73
CA LEU A 62 -4.12 15.21 5.47
C LEU A 62 -2.87 14.34 5.68
N TYR A 63 -1.98 14.76 6.57
CA TYR A 63 -0.81 13.99 6.95
C TYR A 63 -1.18 12.63 7.55
N LYS A 64 -2.11 12.59 8.53
CA LYS A 64 -2.58 11.33 9.12
C LYS A 64 -3.21 10.40 8.08
N LYS A 65 -3.99 10.95 7.15
CA LYS A 65 -4.57 10.19 6.04
C LYS A 65 -3.48 9.61 5.13
N THR A 66 -2.49 10.42 4.78
CA THR A 66 -1.34 10.01 3.96
C THR A 66 -0.53 8.93 4.67
N LYS A 67 -0.25 9.08 5.97
CA LYS A 67 0.44 8.09 6.81
C LYS A 67 -0.27 6.74 6.83
N LEU A 68 -1.59 6.74 7.01
CA LEU A 68 -2.36 5.51 7.02
C LEU A 68 -2.29 4.79 5.67
N GLN A 69 -2.46 5.53 4.57
CA GLN A 69 -2.37 4.97 3.22
C GLN A 69 -0.96 4.46 2.91
N TYR A 70 0.08 5.20 3.33
CA TYR A 70 1.46 4.77 3.23
C TYR A 70 1.69 3.42 3.92
N LYS A 71 1.21 3.26 5.16
CA LYS A 71 1.36 2.01 5.90
C LYS A 71 0.62 0.84 5.26
N LYS A 72 -0.51 1.09 4.58
CA LYS A 72 -1.18 0.04 3.79
C LYS A 72 -0.34 -0.41 2.60
N VAL A 73 0.23 0.54 1.86
CA VAL A 73 1.12 0.23 0.72
C VAL A 73 2.37 -0.50 1.19
N GLU A 74 3.02 -0.02 2.26
CA GLU A 74 4.20 -0.67 2.87
C GLU A 74 3.90 -2.12 3.22
N TRP A 75 2.80 -2.36 3.94
CA TRP A 75 2.40 -3.71 4.32
C TRP A 75 2.04 -4.59 3.10
N ALA A 76 1.33 -4.04 2.12
CA ALA A 76 0.98 -4.78 0.91
C ALA A 76 2.23 -5.17 0.09
N MET A 77 3.22 -4.28 0.02
CA MET A 77 4.50 -4.57 -0.62
C MET A 77 5.27 -5.65 0.14
N GLU A 78 5.35 -5.58 1.47
CA GLU A 78 6.03 -6.59 2.29
C GLU A 78 5.38 -7.98 2.17
N CYS A 79 4.06 -8.05 2.07
CA CYS A 79 3.33 -9.32 2.05
C CYS A 79 3.21 -9.93 0.65
N PHE A 80 2.90 -9.14 -0.37
CA PHE A 80 2.44 -9.67 -1.67
C PHE A 80 3.47 -9.52 -2.78
N LEU A 81 4.40 -8.57 -2.69
CA LEU A 81 5.39 -8.43 -3.74
C LEU A 81 6.36 -9.62 -3.85
N PRO A 82 6.70 -10.37 -2.78
CA PRO A 82 7.46 -11.62 -2.95
C PRO A 82 6.67 -12.64 -3.79
N GLU A 83 5.37 -12.79 -3.52
CA GLU A 83 4.47 -13.70 -4.24
C GLU A 83 4.32 -13.29 -5.72
N ILE A 84 4.25 -11.98 -5.99
CA ILE A 84 4.22 -11.43 -7.35
C ILE A 84 5.54 -11.73 -8.09
N LEU A 85 6.69 -11.57 -7.43
CA LEU A 85 8.01 -11.84 -8.05
C LEU A 85 8.29 -13.33 -8.25
N ASP A 86 7.78 -14.19 -7.37
CA ASP A 86 7.90 -15.64 -7.52
C ASP A 86 7.05 -16.16 -8.70
N SER A 87 6.00 -15.42 -9.07
CA SER A 87 5.19 -15.71 -10.26
C SER A 87 5.82 -15.24 -11.58
N GLU A 88 6.88 -14.45 -11.51
CA GLU A 88 7.61 -13.94 -12.67
C GLU A 88 8.50 -15.05 -13.26
N SER A 89 8.69 -15.07 -14.59
CA SER A 89 9.60 -16.02 -15.21
C SER A 89 11.04 -15.82 -14.72
N ALA A 90 11.77 -16.90 -14.42
CA ALA A 90 13.09 -16.89 -13.75
C ALA A 90 14.18 -15.98 -14.37
N SER A 91 13.98 -15.43 -15.57
CA SER A 91 14.92 -14.53 -16.24
C SER A 91 14.93 -13.08 -15.73
N SER A 92 13.96 -12.64 -14.93
CA SER A 92 13.81 -11.25 -14.43
C SER A 92 14.21 -11.03 -12.96
N GLN A 93 14.36 -12.10 -12.18
CA GLN A 93 14.51 -12.01 -10.71
C GLN A 93 15.84 -11.40 -10.24
N ALA A 94 16.88 -11.40 -11.08
CA ALA A 94 18.24 -11.04 -10.66
C ALA A 94 18.49 -9.52 -10.49
N ASP A 95 17.81 -8.65 -11.25
CA ASP A 95 18.04 -7.19 -11.23
C ASP A 95 17.09 -6.44 -10.25
N ASN A 96 16.01 -7.08 -9.82
CA ASN A 96 14.83 -6.44 -9.22
C ASN A 96 14.85 -6.29 -7.69
N GLN A 97 15.71 -7.01 -6.96
CA GLN A 97 15.75 -6.95 -5.49
C GLN A 97 16.25 -5.61 -4.91
N SER A 98 16.99 -4.81 -5.68
CA SER A 98 17.59 -3.55 -5.21
C SER A 98 16.59 -2.37 -5.15
N ILE A 99 15.49 -2.43 -5.92
CA ILE A 99 14.48 -1.36 -6.02
C ILE A 99 13.54 -1.36 -4.80
N TYR A 100 13.43 -2.50 -4.13
CA TYR A 100 12.43 -2.79 -3.10
C TYR A 100 12.50 -1.92 -1.83
N PHE A 101 13.65 -1.29 -1.56
CA PHE A 101 13.93 -0.68 -0.25
C PHE A 101 13.72 0.85 -0.17
N ALA A 102 13.18 1.48 -1.21
CA ALA A 102 12.95 2.94 -1.22
C ALA A 102 11.81 3.41 -0.29
N GLN A 103 11.05 2.50 0.34
CA GLN A 103 10.00 2.83 1.31
C GLN A 103 10.54 3.05 2.75
N LYS A 104 11.72 3.65 2.92
CA LYS A 104 12.23 4.06 4.25
C LYS A 104 11.93 5.52 4.61
N ASP A 105 11.37 6.30 3.68
CA ASP A 105 11.42 7.76 3.77
C ASP A 105 10.25 8.42 4.51
N PHE A 106 9.23 7.67 4.95
CA PHE A 106 8.15 8.28 5.74
C PHE A 106 8.61 8.73 7.15
N SER A 107 9.69 8.15 7.66
CA SER A 107 10.23 8.48 9.00
C SER A 107 10.68 9.93 9.12
N ALA A 108 11.20 10.54 8.05
CA ALA A 108 11.62 11.94 8.03
C ALA A 108 10.40 12.87 8.11
N LEU A 109 9.38 12.60 7.30
CA LEU A 109 8.10 13.30 7.34
C LEU A 109 7.42 13.14 8.71
N ASP A 110 7.49 11.95 9.33
CA ASP A 110 6.91 11.69 10.65
C ASP A 110 7.62 12.46 11.76
N LYS A 111 8.96 12.53 11.73
CA LYS A 111 9.72 13.38 12.66
C LYS A 111 9.32 14.84 12.54
N MET A 112 9.23 15.37 11.32
CA MET A 112 8.81 16.76 11.09
C MET A 112 7.40 17.00 11.62
N MET A 113 6.44 16.14 11.28
CA MET A 113 5.02 16.32 11.60
C MET A 113 4.64 16.01 13.06
N SER A 114 5.45 15.19 13.76
CA SER A 114 5.23 14.83 15.17
C SER A 114 5.79 15.87 16.15
N CYS A 115 6.79 16.66 15.76
CA CYS A 115 7.34 17.70 16.61
C CYS A 115 6.40 18.91 16.72
N GLN A 116 5.78 19.08 17.89
CA GLN A 116 4.89 20.22 18.16
C GLN A 116 5.61 21.58 18.16
N ASN A 117 6.94 21.60 18.32
CA ASN A 117 7.75 22.79 18.61
C ASN A 117 8.97 23.02 17.69
N ILE A 118 9.08 22.34 16.55
CA ILE A 118 10.06 22.75 15.54
C ILE A 118 9.34 23.73 14.62
N SER A 119 9.87 24.94 14.46
CA SER A 119 9.47 25.83 13.38
C SER A 119 9.78 25.11 12.07
N MET A 120 8.81 24.33 11.60
CA MET A 120 8.94 23.48 10.44
C MET A 120 9.22 24.40 9.26
N ASP A 121 10.47 24.36 8.78
CA ASP A 121 10.79 25.03 7.54
C ASP A 121 9.92 24.43 6.44
N LYS A 122 9.05 25.27 5.88
CA LYS A 122 8.07 24.87 4.86
C LYS A 122 8.78 24.24 3.65
N ASN A 123 9.95 24.76 3.28
CA ASN A 123 10.69 24.25 2.13
C ASN A 123 11.22 22.85 2.42
N SER A 124 11.81 22.64 3.59
CA SER A 124 12.23 21.31 4.05
C SER A 124 11.05 20.32 4.11
N LEU A 125 9.88 20.73 4.60
CA LEU A 125 8.69 19.87 4.62
C LEU A 125 8.23 19.51 3.20
N LEU A 126 8.13 20.49 2.30
CA LEU A 126 7.76 20.27 0.90
C LEU A 126 8.76 19.33 0.20
N GLN A 127 10.05 19.49 0.47
CA GLN A 127 11.08 18.59 -0.07
C GLN A 127 10.87 17.14 0.39
N GLN A 128 10.55 16.92 1.67
CA GLN A 128 10.27 15.55 2.16
C GLN A 128 8.98 14.97 1.55
N ILE A 129 7.97 15.81 1.32
CA ILE A 129 6.74 15.38 0.63
C ILE A 129 7.03 15.02 -0.83
N ASP A 130 7.89 15.79 -1.50
CA ASP A 130 8.28 15.55 -2.90
C ASP A 130 9.11 14.27 -3.03
N ASN A 131 10.06 14.01 -2.12
CA ASN A 131 10.78 12.74 -2.07
C ASN A 131 9.82 11.54 -1.90
N LEU A 132 8.83 11.67 -1.00
CA LEU A 132 7.82 10.63 -0.80
C LEU A 132 6.99 10.38 -2.08
N LEU A 133 6.65 11.46 -2.81
CA LEU A 133 5.93 11.37 -4.07
C LEU A 133 6.74 10.62 -5.14
N ASP A 134 8.01 10.98 -5.30
CA ASP A 134 8.90 10.37 -6.28
C ASP A 134 9.12 8.88 -5.97
N ASN A 135 9.33 8.53 -4.70
CA ASN A 135 9.45 7.14 -4.28
C ASN A 135 8.17 6.33 -4.54
N ASN A 136 6.99 6.91 -4.30
CA ASN A 136 5.72 6.25 -4.61
C ASN A 136 5.57 6.03 -6.12
N ARG A 137 5.92 7.01 -6.95
CA ARG A 137 5.86 6.88 -8.41
C ARG A 137 6.82 5.83 -8.95
N ASN A 138 8.04 5.79 -8.42
CA ASN A 138 9.01 4.73 -8.74
C ASN A 138 8.46 3.35 -8.36
N THR A 139 7.79 3.25 -7.21
CA THR A 139 7.13 2.02 -6.77
C THR A 139 6.00 1.61 -7.73
N THR A 140 5.12 2.55 -8.11
CA THR A 140 4.03 2.29 -9.05
C THR A 140 4.57 1.85 -10.42
N ALA A 141 5.58 2.55 -10.95
CA ALA A 141 6.19 2.21 -12.23
C ALA A 141 6.85 0.83 -12.20
N TYR A 142 7.52 0.50 -11.10
CA TYR A 142 8.10 -0.83 -10.89
C TYR A 142 7.01 -1.91 -10.88
N LEU A 143 5.96 -1.75 -10.06
CA LEU A 143 4.84 -2.70 -10.02
C LEU A 143 4.21 -2.89 -11.41
N ASP A 144 3.99 -1.80 -12.14
CA ASP A 144 3.41 -1.83 -13.48
C ASP A 144 4.29 -2.61 -14.47
N SER A 145 5.62 -2.42 -14.37
CA SER A 145 6.61 -3.08 -15.23
C SER A 145 6.75 -4.60 -15.03
N ILE A 146 6.29 -5.14 -13.90
CA ILE A 146 6.36 -6.59 -13.64
C ILE A 146 5.48 -7.32 -14.66
N ASP A 147 6.10 -8.11 -15.53
CA ASP A 147 5.38 -8.93 -16.50
C ASP A 147 4.82 -10.17 -15.80
N MET A 148 3.50 -10.22 -15.66
CA MET A 148 2.84 -11.40 -15.16
C MET A 148 2.63 -12.33 -16.35
N GLY A 149 3.64 -13.15 -16.64
CA GLY A 149 3.54 -14.23 -17.62
C GLY A 149 2.25 -15.04 -17.39
N GLN A 150 1.74 -15.70 -18.42
CA GLN A 150 0.56 -16.56 -18.30
C GLN A 150 0.87 -17.80 -17.45
N THR A 151 0.96 -17.63 -16.14
CA THR A 151 1.01 -18.75 -15.21
C THR A 151 -0.44 -19.17 -15.01
N GLU A 152 -0.97 -19.92 -15.98
CA GLU A 152 -2.01 -20.89 -15.66
C GLU A 152 -1.45 -21.73 -14.51
N LEU A 153 -2.06 -21.62 -13.33
CA LEU A 153 -1.91 -22.62 -12.30
C LEU A 153 -2.30 -23.95 -12.95
N SER A 154 -1.31 -24.69 -13.44
CA SER A 154 -1.50 -26.07 -13.85
C SER A 154 -2.01 -26.79 -12.60
N ALA A 155 -3.31 -26.98 -12.54
CA ALA A 155 -3.94 -27.92 -11.64
C ALA A 155 -3.33 -29.28 -12.00
N ASN A 156 -2.32 -29.69 -11.23
CA ASN A 156 -1.81 -31.06 -11.31
C ASN A 156 -2.96 -31.96 -10.83
N GLU A 157 -3.48 -32.75 -11.78
CA GLU A 157 -4.35 -33.91 -11.58
C GLU A 157 -3.69 -34.97 -10.69
#